data_AF-A0A978UDV5-F1
#
_entry.id   AF-A0A978UDV5-F1
#
_cell.length_a   1.000
_cell.length_b   1.000
_cell.length_c   1.000
_cell.angle_alpha   90.00
_cell.angle_beta   90.00
_cell.angle_gamma   90.00
#
_symmetry.space_group_name_H-M   'P 1'
#
loop_
_entity.id
_entity.type
_entity.pdbx_description
1 polymer ?
#
loop_
_entity_poly.entity_id
_entity_poly.type
_entity_poly.pdbx_seq_one_letter_code
_entity_poly.pdbx_strand_id
1 'polypeptide(L)'
;MVKEFAKTAVNHDLHYISWDIPPKQHPHTLTVNDTAKMIASSAAFAQKFKKDDLVLDIIDRYLLRRKKGRLTPGGWCAGSPKCSQVRNPTKLKPGPGAQRLCRLVVRLTMSAQFGQSQCK
;
A
#
# COMPACT_ATOMS: atom_id res chain seq x y z
N MET A 1 13.73 19.71 -23.35
CA MET A 1 12.76 19.25 -22.31
C MET A 1 13.61 18.60 -21.23
N VAL A 2 13.66 19.01 -19.98
CA VAL A 2 12.61 19.03 -18.95
C VAL A 2 13.16 19.90 -17.80
N LYS A 3 12.38 20.80 -17.19
CA LYS A 3 12.85 21.48 -15.96
C LYS A 3 11.80 21.80 -14.90
N GLU A 4 10.51 21.82 -15.22
CA GLU A 4 9.52 22.30 -14.25
C GLU A 4 9.28 21.32 -13.09
N PHE A 5 9.20 20.01 -13.37
CA PHE A 5 8.86 18.99 -12.35
C PHE A 5 10.04 18.12 -11.89
N ALA A 6 11.24 18.30 -12.44
CA ALA A 6 12.40 17.48 -12.05
C ALA A 6 12.72 17.61 -10.55
N LYS A 7 12.51 18.80 -9.98
CA LYS A 7 12.76 19.10 -8.56
C LYS A 7 11.70 18.54 -7.61
N THR A 8 10.53 18.16 -8.13
CA THR A 8 9.42 17.60 -7.34
C THR A 8 9.37 16.07 -7.41
N ALA A 9 10.25 15.45 -8.19
CA ALA A 9 10.36 14.01 -8.28
C ALA A 9 10.87 13.41 -6.95
N VAL A 10 10.21 12.33 -6.53
CA VAL A 10 10.58 11.51 -5.38
C VAL A 10 10.87 10.11 -5.93
N ASN A 11 12.07 9.57 -5.68
CA ASN A 11 12.48 8.27 -6.20
C ASN A 11 11.87 7.11 -5.38
N HIS A 12 10.55 7.02 -5.36
CA HIS A 12 9.80 5.97 -4.68
C HIS A 12 8.42 5.80 -5.33
N ASP A 13 8.12 4.61 -5.84
CA ASP A 13 6.89 4.31 -6.59
C ASP A 13 5.72 3.84 -5.71
N LEU A 14 5.92 3.83 -4.38
CA LEU A 14 4.96 3.43 -3.35
C LEU A 14 4.62 1.92 -3.35
N HIS A 15 5.41 1.10 -4.04
CA HIS A 15 5.28 -0.34 -4.05
C HIS A 15 6.28 -1.00 -3.09
N TYR A 16 5.80 -2.01 -2.36
CA TYR A 16 6.66 -3.01 -1.74
C TYR A 16 6.95 -4.10 -2.77
N ILE A 17 8.22 -4.24 -3.14
CA ILE A 17 8.73 -5.26 -4.05
C ILE A 17 9.88 -5.96 -3.34
N SER A 18 9.79 -7.28 -3.20
CA SER A 18 10.86 -8.11 -2.64
C SER A 18 11.64 -8.78 -3.76
N TRP A 19 12.96 -8.93 -3.57
CA TRP A 19 13.86 -9.60 -4.50
C TRP A 19 14.62 -10.70 -3.76
N ASP A 20 14.77 -11.84 -4.41
CA ASP A 20 15.67 -12.91 -3.94
C ASP A 20 17.12 -12.44 -3.96
N ILE A 21 17.97 -13.11 -3.18
CA ILE A 21 19.42 -12.89 -3.19
C ILE A 21 20.10 -14.20 -3.59
N PRO A 22 20.74 -14.28 -4.78
CA PRO A 22 20.86 -13.24 -5.81
C PRO A 22 19.51 -12.94 -6.52
N PRO A 23 19.34 -11.73 -7.09
CA PRO A 23 18.10 -11.34 -7.75
C PRO A 23 17.84 -12.19 -9.00
N LYS A 24 16.59 -12.62 -9.16
CA LYS A 24 16.09 -13.32 -10.34
C LYS A 24 15.58 -12.32 -11.39
N GLN A 25 15.18 -12.80 -12.56
CA GLN A 25 14.57 -11.98 -13.62
C GLN A 25 13.26 -11.29 -13.17
N HIS A 26 12.53 -11.93 -12.26
CA HIS A 26 11.26 -11.42 -11.74
C HIS A 26 11.33 -11.23 -10.22
N PRO A 27 10.59 -10.25 -9.68
CA PRO A 27 10.47 -10.09 -8.23
C PRO A 27 9.98 -11.35 -7.54
N HIS A 28 10.38 -11.52 -6.28
CA HIS A 28 9.91 -12.59 -5.41
C HIS A 28 8.39 -12.56 -5.30
N THR A 29 7.76 -13.73 -5.32
CA THR A 29 6.32 -13.85 -5.09
C THR A 29 6.08 -13.80 -3.59
N LEU A 30 5.38 -12.76 -3.14
CA LEU A 30 5.12 -12.53 -1.73
C LEU A 30 4.23 -13.63 -1.16
N THR A 31 4.63 -14.12 0.01
CA THR A 31 3.93 -15.15 0.79
C THR A 31 3.55 -14.60 2.16
N VAL A 32 2.90 -15.43 2.98
CA VAL A 32 2.58 -15.11 4.37
C VAL A 32 3.81 -14.66 5.18
N ASN A 33 4.98 -15.22 4.89
CA ASN A 33 6.23 -14.88 5.58
C ASN A 33 6.70 -13.44 5.30
N ASP A 34 6.25 -12.84 4.20
CA ASP A 34 6.64 -11.50 3.78
C ASP A 34 5.71 -10.42 4.35
N THR A 35 4.56 -10.80 4.91
CA THR A 35 3.49 -9.88 5.33
C THR A 35 3.97 -8.84 6.35
N ALA A 36 4.83 -9.24 7.30
CA ALA A 36 5.35 -8.33 8.31
C ALA A 36 6.23 -7.22 7.69
N LYS A 37 7.16 -7.60 6.79
CA LYS A 37 8.02 -6.66 6.08
C LYS A 37 7.22 -5.76 5.15
N MET A 38 6.23 -6.33 4.45
CA MET A 38 5.31 -5.59 3.60
C MET A 38 4.55 -4.51 4.39
N ILE A 39 3.97 -4.85 5.55
CA ILE A 39 3.24 -3.88 6.38
C ILE A 39 4.20 -2.82 6.95
N ALA A 40 5.39 -3.23 7.41
CA ALA A 40 6.38 -2.34 7.97
C ALA A 40 6.90 -1.30 6.96
N SER A 41 6.96 -1.67 5.66
CA SER A 41 7.38 -0.75 4.59
C SER A 41 6.49 0.50 4.49
N SER A 42 5.25 0.42 4.97
CA SER A 42 4.23 1.47 4.86
C SER A 42 3.85 1.84 3.42
N ALA A 43 4.28 1.04 2.43
CA ALA A 43 3.92 1.16 1.03
C ALA A 43 2.40 1.02 0.84
N ALA A 44 1.87 1.72 -0.15
CA ALA A 44 0.45 1.67 -0.49
C ALA A 44 0.10 0.38 -1.26
N PHE A 45 1.05 -0.09 -2.06
CA PHE A 45 0.90 -1.25 -2.93
C PHE A 45 1.97 -2.28 -2.63
N ALA A 46 1.71 -3.53 -3.01
CA ALA A 46 2.67 -4.62 -2.91
C ALA A 46 2.51 -5.56 -4.10
N GLN A 47 3.61 -6.10 -4.60
CA GLN A 47 3.62 -7.11 -5.66
C GLN A 47 4.89 -7.99 -5.56
N LYS A 48 4.89 -9.20 -6.11
CA LYS A 48 3.79 -9.91 -6.81
C LYS A 48 3.13 -10.92 -5.90
N PHE A 49 1.85 -11.18 -6.11
CA PHE A 49 1.11 -12.23 -5.40
C PHE A 49 0.74 -13.35 -6.36
N LYS A 50 0.78 -14.59 -5.89
CA LYS A 50 0.17 -15.71 -6.60
C LYS A 50 -1.35 -15.61 -6.47
N LYS A 51 -2.06 -15.99 -7.53
CA LYS A 51 -3.52 -16.07 -7.52
C LYS A 51 -3.97 -17.06 -6.43
N ASP A 52 -4.99 -16.69 -5.67
CA ASP A 52 -5.62 -17.53 -4.63
C ASP A 52 -4.66 -17.97 -3.50
N ASP A 53 -3.58 -17.22 -3.27
CA ASP A 53 -2.63 -17.49 -2.19
C ASP A 53 -3.15 -17.05 -0.82
N LEU A 54 -2.80 -17.79 0.24
CA LEU A 54 -3.21 -17.54 1.63
C LEU A 54 -2.82 -16.13 2.11
N VAL A 55 -1.75 -15.54 1.58
CA VAL A 55 -1.37 -14.16 1.89
C VAL A 55 -2.48 -13.15 1.54
N LEU A 56 -3.26 -13.40 0.49
CA LEU A 56 -4.38 -12.54 0.09
C LEU A 56 -5.52 -12.61 1.12
N ASP A 57 -5.81 -13.79 1.66
CA ASP A 57 -6.79 -13.95 2.74
C ASP A 57 -6.36 -13.25 4.03
N ILE A 58 -5.06 -13.27 4.34
CA ILE A 58 -4.47 -12.57 5.49
C ILE A 58 -4.58 -11.05 5.29
N ILE A 59 -4.26 -10.54 4.10
CA ILE A 59 -4.43 -9.12 3.76
C ILE A 59 -5.89 -8.71 3.92
N ASP A 60 -6.81 -9.48 3.34
CA ASP A 60 -8.25 -9.21 3.43
C ASP A 60 -8.73 -9.16 4.87
N ARG A 61 -8.38 -10.17 5.67
CA ARG A 61 -8.87 -10.31 7.04
C ARG A 61 -8.26 -9.27 7.98
N TYR A 62 -6.94 -9.12 7.97
CA TYR A 62 -6.24 -8.36 9.00
C TYR A 62 -5.95 -6.92 8.59
N LEU A 63 -5.62 -6.69 7.32
CA LEU A 63 -5.27 -5.36 6.82
C LEU A 63 -6.51 -4.58 6.39
N LEU A 64 -7.36 -5.21 5.56
CA LEU A 64 -8.55 -4.59 4.99
C LEU A 64 -9.80 -4.80 5.86
N ARG A 65 -9.76 -5.72 6.82
CA ARG A 65 -10.90 -6.07 7.70
C ARG A 65 -12.16 -6.40 6.89
N ARG A 66 -11.94 -7.11 5.79
CA ARG A 66 -12.92 -7.46 4.77
C ARG A 66 -13.32 -8.93 4.93
N LYS A 67 -14.62 -9.21 4.82
CA LYS A 67 -15.13 -10.59 4.73
C LYS A 67 -15.07 -11.05 3.27
N LYS A 68 -14.91 -12.36 3.05
CA LYS A 68 -14.93 -12.96 1.70
C LYS A 68 -16.17 -12.50 0.93
N GLY A 69 -15.97 -12.04 -0.30
CA GLY A 69 -17.05 -11.55 -1.18
C GLY A 69 -17.68 -10.20 -0.78
N ARG A 70 -17.12 -9.49 0.21
CA ARG A 70 -17.58 -8.14 0.59
C ARG A 70 -16.54 -7.09 0.21
N LEU A 71 -16.98 -5.85 0.11
CA LEU A 71 -16.08 -4.70 -0.08
C LEU A 71 -15.35 -4.37 1.23
N THR A 72 -14.16 -3.79 1.12
CA THR A 72 -13.42 -3.24 2.26
C THR A 72 -14.28 -2.17 2.95
N PRO A 73 -14.55 -2.29 4.26
CA PRO A 73 -15.27 -1.26 5.00
C PRO A 73 -14.52 0.08 4.98
N GLY A 74 -15.23 1.15 4.61
CA GLY A 74 -14.69 2.51 4.58
C GLY A 74 -15.65 3.54 5.16
N GLY A 75 -15.38 4.83 4.93
CA GLY A 75 -16.26 5.91 5.39
C GLY A 75 -17.65 5.91 4.72
N TRP A 76 -17.78 5.20 3.59
CA TRP A 76 -19.02 4.97 2.84
C TRP A 76 -19.90 3.86 3.41
N CYS A 77 -19.40 3.02 4.32
CA CYS A 77 -20.13 1.86 4.83
C CYS A 77 -21.29 2.28 5.75
N ALA A 78 -22.47 1.70 5.54
CA ALA A 78 -23.67 1.90 6.35
C ALA A 78 -24.52 0.61 6.47
N GLY A 79 -25.63 0.69 7.22
CA GLY A 79 -26.62 -0.38 7.36
C GLY A 79 -26.41 -1.29 8.57
N SER A 80 -27.45 -2.08 8.87
CA SER A 80 -27.46 -3.17 9.85
C SER A 80 -27.89 -4.45 9.15
N PRO A 81 -27.07 -5.52 9.14
CA PRO A 81 -25.74 -5.65 9.74
C PRO A 81 -24.69 -4.71 9.11
N LYS A 82 -23.62 -4.41 9.86
CA LYS A 82 -22.60 -3.41 9.48
C LYS A 82 -22.06 -3.59 8.05
N CYS A 83 -22.03 -2.50 7.29
CA CYS A 83 -21.61 -2.47 5.88
C CYS A 83 -22.47 -3.31 4.93
N SER A 84 -23.76 -3.52 5.25
CA SER A 84 -24.71 -4.11 4.31
C SER A 84 -25.09 -3.15 3.17
N GLN A 85 -24.90 -1.85 3.35
CA GLN A 85 -25.21 -0.81 2.36
C GLN A 85 -24.00 0.09 2.11
N VAL A 86 -23.89 0.58 0.87
CA VAL A 86 -22.92 1.61 0.48
C VAL A 86 -23.67 2.94 0.35
N ARG A 87 -23.27 3.94 1.12
CA ARG A 87 -23.77 5.33 1.00
C ARG A 87 -22.85 6.12 0.09
N ASN A 88 -22.51 7.36 0.46
CA ASN A 88 -21.64 8.21 -0.32
C ASN A 88 -20.23 7.59 -0.45
N PRO A 89 -19.81 7.15 -1.66
CA PRO A 89 -18.51 6.54 -1.88
C PRO A 89 -17.35 7.53 -1.71
N THR A 90 -17.61 8.85 -1.79
CA THR A 90 -16.58 9.88 -1.58
C THR A 90 -16.32 10.18 -0.11
N LYS A 91 -17.15 9.64 0.80
CA LYS A 91 -16.93 9.79 2.23
C LYS A 91 -15.75 8.90 2.67
N LEU A 92 -14.59 9.52 2.81
CA LEU A 92 -13.38 8.86 3.30
C LEU A 92 -13.29 8.92 4.83
N LYS A 93 -12.78 7.86 5.44
CA LYS A 93 -12.42 7.83 6.86
C LYS A 93 -11.02 7.23 7.00
N PRO A 94 -10.00 8.02 7.39
CA PRO A 94 -8.65 7.51 7.57
C PRO A 94 -8.62 6.35 8.57
N GLY A 95 -7.94 5.27 8.20
CA GLY A 95 -7.67 4.12 9.06
C GLY A 95 -6.18 3.91 9.29
N PRO A 96 -5.79 2.79 9.94
CA PRO A 96 -4.37 2.48 10.19
C PRO A 96 -3.51 2.44 8.92
N GLY A 97 -4.06 2.01 7.78
CA GLY A 97 -3.38 2.05 6.49
C GLY A 97 -3.07 3.48 6.02
N ALA A 98 -4.02 4.40 6.16
CA ALA A 98 -3.81 5.81 5.83
C ALA A 98 -2.75 6.45 6.73
N GLN A 99 -2.68 6.07 8.01
CA GLN A 99 -1.64 6.53 8.93
C GLN A 99 -0.24 6.04 8.53
N ARG A 100 -0.11 4.76 8.14
CA ARG A 100 1.16 4.24 7.61
C ARG A 100 1.59 4.97 6.35
N LEU A 101 0.68 5.13 5.39
CA LEU A 101 0.97 5.85 4.15
C LEU A 101 1.39 7.31 4.42
N CYS A 102 0.69 8.00 5.32
CA CYS A 102 1.04 9.37 5.71
C CYS A 102 2.49 9.45 6.23
N ARG A 103 2.89 8.53 7.12
CA ARG A 103 4.28 8.46 7.61
C ARG A 103 5.29 8.25 6.49
N LEU A 104 4.99 7.36 5.55
CA LEU A 104 5.85 7.13 4.38
C LEU A 104 5.99 8.39 3.54
N VAL A 105 4.86 9.02 3.17
CA VAL A 105 4.85 10.23 2.34
C VAL A 105 5.62 11.36 3.01
N VAL A 106 5.38 11.63 4.29
CA VAL A 106 6.12 12.65 5.05
C VAL A 106 7.63 12.37 5.03
N ARG A 107 8.04 11.12 5.27
CA ARG A 107 9.46 10.75 5.24
C ARG A 107 10.08 10.96 3.86
N LEU A 108 9.38 10.55 2.81
CA LEU A 108 9.86 10.66 1.44
C LEU A 108 9.97 12.12 0.97
N THR A 109 8.98 12.95 1.28
CA THR A 109 8.99 14.37 0.90
C THR A 109 10.06 15.12 1.67
N MET A 110 10.26 14.83 2.95
CA MET A 110 11.37 15.41 3.73
C MET A 110 12.73 15.02 3.14
N SER A 111 12.96 13.72 2.85
CA SER A 111 14.21 13.25 2.22
C SER A 111 14.50 13.98 0.90
N ALA A 112 13.48 14.10 0.05
CA ALA A 112 13.59 14.80 -1.23
C ALA A 112 13.89 16.31 -1.08
N GLN A 113 13.30 16.99 -0.08
CA GLN A 113 13.60 18.39 0.23
C GLN A 113 15.08 18.61 0.59
N PHE A 114 15.72 17.63 1.23
CA PHE A 114 17.16 17.68 1.55
C PHE A 114 18.06 17.20 0.40
N GLY A 115 17.51 17.01 -0.81
CA GLY A 115 18.26 16.54 -1.98
C GLY A 115 18.72 15.08 -1.88
N GLN A 116 18.25 14.34 -0.88
CA GLN A 116 18.50 12.91 -0.76
C GLN A 116 17.49 12.17 -1.65
N SER A 117 17.90 11.06 -2.28
CA SER A 117 17.01 10.21 -3.09
C SER A 117 16.29 10.91 -4.26
N GLN A 118 16.88 11.98 -4.82
CA GLN A 118 16.46 12.56 -6.10
C GLN A 118 17.44 12.17 -7.21
N CYS A 119 16.94 12.03 -8.44
CA CYS A 119 17.81 11.88 -9.61
C CYS A 119 18.67 13.15 -9.76
N LYS A 120 19.97 12.97 -10.02
CA LYS A 120 20.89 14.06 -10.36
C LYS A 120 20.74 14.47 -11.81
#